data_AF-A0A3N5MXL3-F1
#
_entry.id   AF-A0A3N5MXL3-F1
#
_cell.length_a   1.000
_cell.length_b   1.000
_cell.length_c   1.000
_cell.angle_alpha   90.00
_cell.angle_beta   90.00
_cell.angle_gamma   90.00
#
_symmetry.space_group_name_H-M   'P 1'
#
loop_
_entity.id
_entity.type
_entity.pdbx_description
1 polymer ?
#
loop_
_entity_poly.entity_id
_entity_poly.type
_entity_poly.pdbx_seq_one_letter_code
_entity_poly.pdbx_strand_id
1 'polypeptide(L)'
;MSTQDFRAVTYPVRVYSGQGALANIKAEVARSRGKRAFIVCGRTVSRKTPLIDKIRGRLGELCAGVYDELEKDSPLGPVLAARDAARAAEADLVIAVG
;
A
#
# COMPACT_ATOMS: atom_id res chain seq x y z
N MET A 1 -29.66 -1.49 33.49
CA MET A 1 -28.82 -1.71 32.30
C MET A 1 -28.29 -3.13 32.37
N SER A 2 -28.58 -3.97 31.38
CA SER A 2 -28.06 -5.34 31.31
C SER A 2 -26.67 -5.29 30.69
N THR A 3 -25.65 -5.70 31.44
CA THR A 3 -24.27 -5.82 30.96
C THR A 3 -24.12 -7.14 30.19
N GLN A 4 -23.48 -7.12 29.03
CA GLN A 4 -23.15 -8.31 28.24
C GLN A 4 -21.65 -8.58 28.29
N ASP A 5 -21.30 -9.86 28.42
CA ASP A 5 -19.91 -10.30 28.32
C ASP A 5 -19.45 -10.22 26.86
N PHE A 6 -18.29 -9.58 26.64
CA PHE A 6 -17.65 -9.54 25.34
C PHE A 6 -16.13 -9.70 25.47
N ARG A 7 -15.50 -10.13 24.38
CA ARG A 7 -14.04 -10.18 24.25
C ARG A 7 -13.62 -9.32 23.06
N ALA A 8 -12.76 -8.35 23.31
CA ALA A 8 -12.08 -7.59 22.26
C ALA A 8 -10.62 -8.07 22.15
N VAL A 9 -10.20 -8.39 20.93
CA VAL A 9 -8.81 -8.73 20.61
C VAL A 9 -8.32 -7.74 19.56
N THR A 10 -7.16 -7.14 19.80
CA THR A 10 -6.52 -6.19 18.89
C THR A 10 -5.13 -6.68 18.51
N TYR A 11 -4.71 -6.34 17.29
CA TYR A 11 -3.35 -6.56 16.82
C TYR A 11 -2.55 -5.25 16.88
N PRO A 12 -1.21 -5.30 16.93
CA PRO A 12 -0.39 -4.11 16.84
C PRO A 12 -0.76 -3.29 15.59
N VAL A 13 -1.09 -2.02 15.81
CA VAL A 13 -1.51 -1.11 14.75
C VAL A 13 -0.68 0.15 14.80
N ARG A 14 -0.31 0.66 13.63
CA ARG A 14 0.37 1.94 13.48
C ARG A 14 -0.36 2.75 12.43
N VAL A 15 -0.90 3.89 12.84
CA VAL A 15 -1.73 4.75 12.00
C VAL A 15 -1.11 6.14 11.97
N TYR A 16 -0.88 6.66 10.77
CA TYR A 16 -0.64 8.08 10.54
C TYR A 16 -1.93 8.68 9.98
N SER A 17 -2.43 9.73 10.61
CA SER A 17 -3.67 10.40 10.22
C SER A 17 -3.48 11.92 10.22
N GLY A 18 -4.27 12.60 9.38
CA GLY A 18 -4.23 14.04 9.21
C GLY A 18 -3.47 14.50 7.97
N GLN A 19 -3.49 15.83 7.77
CA GLN A 19 -2.89 16.46 6.60
C GLN A 19 -1.38 16.21 6.58
N GLY A 20 -0.87 15.74 5.44
CA GLY A 20 0.57 15.49 5.28
C GLY A 20 1.07 14.18 5.87
N ALA A 21 0.20 13.29 6.38
CA ALA A 21 0.57 11.97 6.90
C ALA A 21 1.47 11.15 5.94
N LEU A 22 1.27 11.32 4.63
CA LEU A 22 2.06 10.69 3.57
C LEU A 22 3.57 11.01 3.64
N ALA A 23 3.98 12.07 4.33
CA ALA A 23 5.38 12.39 4.56
C ALA A 23 6.14 11.29 5.31
N ASN A 24 5.44 10.45 6.07
CA ASN A 24 6.03 9.35 6.84
C ASN A 24 6.31 8.08 6.02
N ILE A 25 5.87 8.01 4.75
CA ILE A 25 5.91 6.75 3.99
C ILE A 25 7.31 6.17 3.83
N LYS A 26 8.32 7.03 3.58
CA LYS A 26 9.71 6.59 3.45
C LYS A 26 10.25 6.03 4.76
N ALA A 27 9.90 6.66 5.89
CA ALA A 27 10.28 6.18 7.22
C ALA A 27 9.61 4.83 7.54
N GLU A 28 8.36 4.63 7.11
CA GLU A 28 7.65 3.34 7.31
C GLU A 28 8.20 2.20 6.46
N VAL A 29 8.62 2.47 5.22
CA VAL A 29 9.35 1.50 4.40
C VAL A 29 10.67 1.12 5.08
N ALA A 30 11.45 2.12 5.53
CA ALA A 30 12.71 1.89 6.23
C ALA A 30 12.54 1.10 7.53
N ARG A 31 11.50 1.42 8.34
CA ARG A 31 11.16 0.69 9.56
C ARG A 31 10.84 -0.78 9.29
N SER A 32 10.14 -1.03 8.19
CA SER A 32 9.81 -2.39 7.73
C SER A 32 11.00 -3.08 7.06
N ARG A 33 12.17 -2.42 6.99
CA ARG A 33 13.40 -2.86 6.31
C ARG A 33 13.20 -3.14 4.81
N GLY A 34 12.17 -2.53 4.21
CA GLY A 34 11.89 -2.64 2.78
C GLY A 34 12.90 -1.87 1.96
N LYS A 35 13.35 -2.47 0.87
CA LYS A 35 14.32 -1.91 -0.09
C LYS A 35 13.72 -1.78 -1.49
N ARG A 36 12.68 -2.57 -1.77
CA ARG A 36 12.04 -2.69 -3.09
C ARG A 36 10.53 -2.63 -2.89
N ALA A 37 10.05 -1.44 -2.54
CA ALA A 37 8.63 -1.18 -2.34
C ALA A 37 7.88 -1.15 -3.68
N PHE A 38 6.80 -1.91 -3.79
CA PHE A 38 6.00 -2.04 -4.98
C PHE A 38 4.59 -1.54 -4.72
N ILE A 39 4.15 -0.58 -5.54
CA ILE A 39 2.85 0.08 -5.35
C ILE A 39 1.78 -0.70 -6.11
N VAL A 40 0.67 -0.99 -5.46
CA VAL A 40 -0.52 -1.56 -6.11
C VAL A 40 -1.70 -0.60 -5.94
N CYS A 41 -2.39 -0.29 -7.03
CA CYS A 41 -3.57 0.57 -6.99
C CYS A 41 -4.55 0.25 -8.11
N GLY A 42 -5.74 0.85 -8.03
CA GLY A 42 -6.71 0.79 -9.13
C GLY A 42 -6.52 1.93 -10.13
N ARG A 43 -7.00 1.70 -11.36
CA ARG A 43 -6.92 2.64 -12.50
C ARG A 43 -7.39 4.06 -12.17
N THR A 44 -8.44 4.21 -11.36
CA THR A 44 -8.96 5.53 -10.99
C THR A 44 -7.94 6.31 -10.15
N VAL A 45 -7.26 5.66 -9.21
CA VAL A 45 -6.26 6.30 -8.35
C VAL A 45 -5.08 6.76 -9.18
N SER A 46 -4.54 5.91 -10.05
CA SER A 46 -3.38 6.26 -10.88
C SER A 46 -3.70 7.31 -11.93
N ARG A 47 -4.88 7.24 -12.56
CA ARG A 47 -5.21 8.08 -13.73
C ARG A 47 -5.88 9.40 -13.37
N LYS A 48 -6.56 9.49 -12.22
CA LYS A 48 -7.33 10.69 -11.82
C LYS A 48 -6.72 11.47 -10.66
N THR A 49 -5.62 11.00 -10.09
CA THR A 49 -5.00 11.65 -8.92
C THR A 49 -3.47 11.72 -9.06
N PRO A 50 -2.82 12.71 -8.45
CA PRO A 50 -1.35 12.77 -8.42
C PRO A 50 -0.75 11.85 -7.34
N LEU A 51 -1.54 10.94 -6.74
CA LEU A 51 -1.13 10.22 -5.53
C LEU A 51 0.01 9.26 -5.79
N ILE A 52 -0.02 8.55 -6.92
CA ILE A 52 1.05 7.61 -7.30
C ILE A 52 2.36 8.35 -7.53
N ASP A 53 2.35 9.44 -8.27
CA ASP A 53 3.56 10.24 -8.51
C ASP A 53 4.12 10.85 -7.22
N LYS A 54 3.24 11.35 -6.33
CA LYS A 54 3.65 11.83 -5.00
C LYS A 54 4.31 10.74 -4.16
N ILE A 55 3.78 9.52 -4.19
CA ILE A 55 4.35 8.38 -3.47
C ILE A 55 5.71 8.01 -4.08
N ARG A 56 5.78 7.84 -5.39
CA ARG A 56 7.03 7.52 -6.11
C ARG A 56 8.11 8.54 -5.82
N GLY A 57 7.80 9.83 -5.91
CA GLY A 57 8.74 10.92 -5.61
C GLY A 57 9.25 10.90 -4.17
N ARG A 58 8.41 10.50 -3.20
CA ARG A 58 8.82 10.37 -1.78
C ARG A 58 9.67 9.13 -1.52
N LEU A 59 9.39 8.02 -2.19
CA LEU A 59 10.13 6.77 -2.05
C LEU A 59 11.50 6.84 -2.75
N GLY A 60 11.57 7.51 -3.91
CA GLY A 60 12.77 7.57 -4.74
C GLY A 60 13.20 6.18 -5.20
N GLU A 61 14.47 5.84 -5.00
CA GLU A 61 15.06 4.56 -5.38
C GLU A 61 14.44 3.35 -4.67
N LEU A 62 13.73 3.54 -3.55
CA LEU A 62 13.02 2.46 -2.88
C LEU A 62 11.80 1.96 -3.66
N CYS A 63 11.32 2.72 -4.65
CA CYS A 63 10.18 2.34 -5.48
C CYS A 63 10.63 1.39 -6.59
N ALA A 64 10.34 0.10 -6.43
CA ALA A 64 10.68 -0.95 -7.40
C ALA A 64 9.70 -1.02 -8.58
N GLY A 65 8.49 -0.48 -8.44
CA GLY A 65 7.50 -0.49 -9.50
C GLY A 65 6.08 -0.14 -9.05
N VAL A 66 5.18 -0.14 -10.02
CA VAL A 66 3.74 0.11 -9.85
C VAL A 66 2.97 -0.92 -10.66
N TYR A 67 1.89 -1.46 -10.07
CA TYR A 67 0.82 -2.14 -10.78
C TYR A 67 -0.49 -1.40 -10.51
N ASP A 68 -1.07 -0.76 -11.52
CA ASP A 68 -2.24 0.11 -11.39
C ASP A 68 -3.49 -0.41 -12.11
N GLU A 69 -3.49 -1.69 -12.49
CA GLU A 69 -4.58 -2.36 -13.18
C GLU A 69 -5.48 -3.16 -12.22
N LEU A 70 -5.46 -2.87 -10.91
CA LEU A 70 -6.43 -3.48 -9.99
C LEU A 70 -7.85 -3.01 -10.31
N GLU A 71 -8.78 -3.95 -10.21
CA GLU A 71 -10.20 -3.72 -10.44
C GLU A 71 -10.97 -3.70 -9.12
N LYS A 72 -12.19 -3.17 -9.18
CA LYS A 72 -13.13 -3.22 -8.05
C LYS A 72 -13.32 -4.70 -7.65
N ASP A 73 -13.49 -4.93 -6.35
CA ASP A 73 -13.72 -6.25 -5.76
C ASP A 73 -12.53 -7.23 -5.89
N SER A 74 -11.37 -6.75 -6.37
CA SER A 74 -10.10 -7.49 -6.43
C SER A 74 -10.23 -8.92 -6.96
N PRO A 75 -10.77 -9.12 -8.19
CA PRO A 75 -10.89 -10.45 -8.78
C PRO A 75 -9.51 -11.12 -8.89
N LEU A 76 -9.52 -12.46 -8.86
CA LEU A 76 -8.30 -13.26 -8.78
C LEU A 76 -7.28 -12.94 -9.90
N GLY A 77 -7.75 -12.74 -11.14
CA GLY A 77 -6.87 -12.48 -12.30
C GLY A 77 -5.95 -11.27 -12.09
N PRO A 78 -6.48 -10.05 -11.89
CA PRO A 78 -5.69 -8.87 -11.58
C PRO A 78 -4.80 -9.01 -10.34
N VAL A 79 -5.23 -9.75 -9.31
CA VAL A 79 -4.40 -10.02 -8.11
C VAL A 79 -3.19 -10.88 -8.46
N LEU A 80 -3.36 -11.92 -9.29
CA LEU A 80 -2.26 -12.77 -9.75
C LEU A 80 -1.30 -11.99 -10.65
N ALA A 81 -1.81 -11.14 -11.53
CA ALA A 81 -0.98 -10.25 -12.34
C ALA A 81 -0.18 -9.26 -11.49
N ALA A 82 -0.79 -8.68 -10.45
CA ALA A 82 -0.09 -7.82 -9.49
C ALA A 82 1.02 -8.58 -8.74
N ARG A 83 0.76 -9.82 -8.33
CA ARG A 83 1.77 -10.71 -7.71
C ARG A 83 2.95 -10.94 -8.65
N ASP A 84 2.67 -11.26 -9.92
CA ASP A 84 3.71 -11.57 -10.90
C ASP A 84 4.56 -10.35 -11.23
N ALA A 85 3.93 -9.19 -11.38
CA ALA A 85 4.63 -7.91 -11.54
C ALA A 85 5.51 -7.58 -10.33
N ALA A 86 5.01 -7.78 -9.10
CA ALA A 86 5.78 -7.58 -7.88
C ALA A 86 6.98 -8.54 -7.79
N ARG A 87 6.81 -9.80 -8.18
CA ARG A 87 7.90 -10.78 -8.24
C ARG A 87 8.95 -10.42 -9.28
N ALA A 88 8.54 -10.02 -10.48
CA ALA A 88 9.44 -9.56 -11.53
C ALA A 88 10.24 -8.31 -11.11
N ALA A 89 9.62 -7.44 -10.29
CA ALA A 89 10.28 -6.31 -9.67
C ALA A 89 11.09 -6.67 -8.41
N GLU A 90 11.21 -7.94 -8.05
CA GLU A 90 11.87 -8.42 -6.82
C GLU A 90 11.39 -7.64 -5.57
N ALA A 91 10.11 -7.33 -5.52
CA ALA A 91 9.52 -6.53 -4.45
C ALA A 91 9.62 -7.25 -3.10
N ASP A 92 10.00 -6.52 -2.06
CA ASP A 92 10.06 -7.01 -0.67
C ASP A 92 8.99 -6.38 0.23
N LEU A 93 8.25 -5.41 -0.29
CA LEU A 93 7.18 -4.71 0.42
C LEU A 93 6.12 -4.24 -0.58
N VAL A 94 4.84 -4.42 -0.24
CA VAL A 94 3.71 -3.95 -1.05
C VAL A 94 3.07 -2.72 -0.38
N ILE A 95 2.81 -1.69 -1.18
CA ILE A 95 2.08 -0.48 -0.77
C ILE A 95 0.76 -0.45 -1.53
N ALA A 96 -0.34 -0.72 -0.83
CA ALA A 96 -1.68 -0.57 -1.39
C ALA A 96 -2.12 0.90 -1.35
N VAL A 97 -2.65 1.40 -2.47
CA VAL A 97 -3.15 2.77 -2.61
C VAL A 97 -4.54 2.75 -3.23
N GLY A 98 -5.52 3.31 -2.53
CA GLY A 98 -6.96 3.26 -2.83
C GLY A 98 -7.67 4.52 -2.39
#